data_AF-A0A852WJ60-F1
#
_entry.id   AF-A0A852WJ60-F1
#
_cell.length_a   1.000
_cell.length_b   1.000
_cell.length_c   1.000
_cell.angle_alpha   90.00
_cell.angle_beta   90.00
_cell.angle_gamma   90.00
#
_symmetry.space_group_name_H-M   'P 1'
#
loop_
_entity.id
_entity.type
_entity.pdbx_description
1 polymer ?
#
loop_
_entity_poly.entity_id
_entity_poly.type
_entity_poly.pdbx_seq_one_letter_code
_entity_poly.pdbx_strand_id
1 'polypeptide(L)'
;MLAGLTKAVLETALEAEMSEHLGYEPHDRARHDSGNSRNGTRAKTALTEIGPVRIEVLRDRDASFDPVRTRATHASTTPAPTSRNHASA
;
A
#
# COMPACT_ATOMS: atom_id res chain seq x y z
N MET A 1 -14.07 12.88 -8.15
CA MET A 1 -13.58 13.56 -6.92
C MET A 1 -13.66 12.65 -5.68
N LEU A 2 -14.72 11.86 -5.49
CA LEU A 2 -14.89 11.00 -4.30
C LEU A 2 -13.76 9.97 -4.08
N ALA A 3 -13.34 9.25 -5.12
CA ALA A 3 -12.26 8.27 -5.01
C ALA A 3 -10.91 8.85 -4.53
N GLY A 4 -10.62 10.12 -4.85
CA GLY A 4 -9.41 10.80 -4.40
C GLY A 4 -9.45 11.13 -2.91
N LEU A 5 -10.61 11.56 -2.40
CA LEU A 5 -10.81 11.80 -0.98
C LEU A 5 -10.73 10.49 -0.18
N THR A 6 -11.39 9.43 -0.66
CA THR A 6 -11.33 8.10 -0.04
C THR A 6 -9.90 7.57 0.00
N LYS A 7 -9.13 7.73 -1.09
CA LYS A 7 -7.70 7.40 -1.12
C LYS A 7 -6.95 8.15 -0.01
N ALA A 8 -7.10 9.48 0.07
CA ALA A 8 -6.37 10.30 1.03
C ALA A 8 -6.68 9.88 2.48
N VAL A 9 -7.95 9.67 2.82
CA VAL A 9 -8.36 9.22 4.16
C VAL A 9 -7.76 7.85 4.50
N LEU A 10 -7.75 6.91 3.55
CA LEU A 10 -7.17 5.58 3.76
C LEU A 10 -5.65 5.66 3.96
N GLU A 11 -4.93 6.45 3.16
CA GLU A 11 -3.48 6.60 3.27
C GLU A 11 -3.08 7.30 4.58
N THR A 12 -3.82 8.32 5.00
CA THR A 12 -3.60 8.99 6.31
C THR A 12 -3.84 8.05 7.48
N ALA A 13 -4.89 7.20 7.42
CA ALA A 13 -5.13 6.20 8.46
C ALA A 13 -3.98 5.18 8.54
N LEU A 14 -3.48 4.72 7.39
CA LEU A 14 -2.34 3.79 7.33
C LEU A 14 -1.03 4.41 7.84
N GLU A 15 -0.84 5.71 7.65
CA GLU A 15 0.32 6.42 8.20
C GLU A 15 0.27 6.49 9.73
N ALA A 16 -0.90 6.77 10.30
CA ALA A 16 -1.10 6.76 11.75
C ALA A 16 -0.87 5.36 12.35
N GLU A 17 -1.43 4.31 11.73
CA GLU A 17 -1.18 2.92 12.16
C GLU A 17 0.30 2.55 12.09
N MET A 18 1.04 3.02 11.07
CA MET A 18 2.48 2.78 10.95
C MET A 18 3.27 3.51 12.06
N SER A 19 2.86 4.73 12.43
CA SER A 19 3.46 5.45 13.56
C SER A 19 3.23 4.72 14.88
N GLU A 20 2.03 4.19 15.11
CA GLU A 20 1.72 3.36 16.28
C GLU A 20 2.52 2.05 16.29
N HIS A 21 2.58 1.33 15.16
CA HIS A 21 3.32 0.08 15.01
C HIS A 21 4.81 0.22 15.31
N LEU A 22 5.43 1.27 14.77
CA LEU A 22 6.85 1.54 14.99
C LEU A 22 7.11 2.23 16.34
N GLY A 23 6.09 2.87 16.91
CA GLY A 23 6.17 3.68 18.11
C GLY A 23 6.89 5.02 17.91
N TYR A 24 6.86 5.58 16.69
CA TYR A 24 7.45 6.89 16.38
C TYR A 24 6.95 7.49 15.05
N GLU A 25 6.97 8.82 14.99
CA GLU A 25 6.57 9.59 13.82
C GLU A 25 7.58 9.57 12.66
N PRO A 26 7.13 9.81 11.41
CA PRO A 26 8.04 9.94 10.28
C PRO A 26 9.12 11.01 10.56
N HIS A 27 10.35 10.72 10.11
CA HIS A 27 11.49 11.63 10.23
C HIS A 27 11.96 11.97 11.66
N ASP A 28 11.55 11.21 12.68
CA ASP A 28 12.12 11.34 14.00
C ASP A 28 13.63 10.96 14.00
N ARG A 29 14.48 11.98 14.17
CA ARG A 29 15.95 11.83 14.18
C ARG A 29 16.45 11.02 15.37
N ALA A 30 15.69 10.97 16.47
CA ALA A 30 16.09 10.24 17.67
C ALA A 30 16.09 8.71 17.47
N ARG A 31 15.50 8.21 16.37
CA ARG A 31 15.37 6.78 16.08
C ARG A 31 16.20 6.29 14.90
N HIS A 32 17.18 7.07 14.45
CA HIS A 32 18.22 6.57 13.55
C HIS A 32 18.88 5.33 14.18
N ASP A 33 18.97 4.22 13.43
CA ASP A 33 19.49 2.92 13.88
C ASP A 33 18.71 2.19 14.99
N SER A 34 17.44 2.52 15.22
CA SER A 34 16.62 1.92 16.28
C SER A 34 15.97 0.55 15.98
N GLY A 35 16.44 -0.16 14.94
CA GLY A 35 15.89 -1.46 14.52
C GLY A 35 14.89 -1.33 13.38
N ASN A 36 13.61 -1.66 13.59
CA ASN A 36 12.60 -1.61 12.52
C ASN A 36 12.36 -0.17 12.02
N SER A 37 12.11 -0.02 10.73
CA SER A 37 11.84 1.30 10.13
C SER A 37 10.90 1.22 8.94
N ARG A 38 10.30 2.35 8.57
CA ARG A 38 9.56 2.50 7.30
C ARG A 38 10.47 2.16 6.12
N ASN A 39 9.98 1.35 5.18
CA ASN A 39 10.72 0.85 4.02
C ASN A 39 9.88 1.00 2.73
N GLY A 40 9.49 2.24 2.44
CA GLY A 40 8.72 2.61 1.25
C GLY A 40 7.25 2.22 1.31
N THR A 41 6.60 2.28 0.15
CA THR A 41 5.18 1.94 -0.03
C THR A 41 5.00 0.83 -1.06
N ARG A 42 3.82 0.21 -1.06
CA ARG A 42 3.35 -0.70 -2.11
C ARG A 42 1.97 -0.28 -2.58
N ALA A 43 1.73 -0.36 -3.88
CA ALA A 43 0.39 -0.19 -4.43
C ALA A 43 -0.53 -1.35 -4.00
N LYS A 44 -1.75 -1.02 -3.55
CA LYS A 44 -2.84 -1.98 -3.28
C LYS A 44 -4.16 -1.42 -3.79
N THR A 45 -5.05 -2.28 -4.25
CA THR A 45 -6.44 -1.90 -4.57
C THR A 45 -7.32 -2.25 -3.39
N ALA A 46 -7.91 -1.23 -2.76
CA ALA A 46 -8.94 -1.37 -1.73
C ALA A 46 -10.31 -1.45 -2.40
N LEU A 47 -11.10 -2.45 -2.03
CA LEU A 47 -12.50 -2.55 -2.44
C LEU A 47 -13.33 -1.71 -1.48
N THR A 48 -13.99 -0.68 -2.01
CA THR A 48 -14.82 0.24 -1.23
C THR A 48 -16.23 0.28 -1.84
N GLU A 49 -17.20 0.85 -1.12
CA GLU A 49 -18.59 0.96 -1.59
C GLU A 49 -18.72 1.79 -2.89
N ILE A 50 -17.77 2.70 -3.12
CA ILE A 50 -17.71 3.55 -4.32
C ILE A 50 -16.93 2.88 -5.47
N GLY A 51 -16.50 1.62 -5.28
CA GLY A 51 -15.68 0.86 -6.22
C GLY A 51 -14.23 0.66 -5.77
N PRO A 52 -13.38 0.11 -6.65
CA PRO A 52 -11.96 -0.11 -6.36
C PRO A 52 -11.18 1.21 -6.30
N VAL A 53 -10.39 1.39 -5.24
CA VAL A 53 -9.52 2.55 -5.05
C VAL A 53 -8.07 2.08 -4.93
N ARG A 54 -7.17 2.63 -5.75
CA ARG A 54 -5.73 2.37 -5.65
C ARG A 54 -5.11 3.26 -4.58
N ILE A 55 -4.44 2.63 -3.62
CA ILE A 55 -3.77 3.27 -2.48
C ILE A 55 -2.31 2.81 -2.38
N GLU A 56 -1.48 3.62 -1.74
CA GLU A 56 -0.12 3.30 -1.35
C GLU A 56 -0.08 2.88 0.12
N VAL A 57 0.34 1.64 0.38
CA VAL A 57 0.41 1.07 1.73
C VAL A 57 1.85 1.11 2.22
N LEU A 58 2.10 1.71 3.38
CA LEU A 58 3.42 1.74 4.00
C LEU A 58 3.88 0.33 4.38
N ARG A 59 5.20 0.11 4.34
CA ARG A 59 5.84 -1.12 4.80
C ARG A 59 6.88 -0.81 5.86
N ASP A 60 7.08 -1.75 6.76
CA ASP A 60 8.21 -1.77 7.68
C ASP A 60 9.33 -2.69 7.15
N ARG A 61 10.55 -2.48 7.63
CA ARG A 61 11.75 -3.22 7.23
C ARG A 61 11.68 -4.68 7.64
N ASP A 62 11.11 -4.95 8.81
CA ASP A 62 11.00 -6.32 9.35
C ASP A 62 9.80 -7.08 8.78
N ALA A 63 9.00 -6.45 7.91
CA ALA A 63 7.78 -7.01 7.31
C ALA A 63 6.76 -7.52 8.35
N SER A 64 6.74 -6.89 9.53
CA SER A 64 5.86 -7.23 10.66
C SER A 64 4.59 -6.37 10.72
N PHE A 65 4.50 -5.33 9.90
CA PHE A 65 3.32 -4.46 9.86
C PHE A 65 2.13 -5.15 9.19
N ASP A 66 1.09 -5.41 9.96
CA ASP A 66 -0.21 -5.91 9.51
C ASP A 66 -1.31 -4.90 9.86
N PRO A 67 -1.63 -3.94 8.97
CA PRO A 67 -2.61 -2.91 9.25
C PRO A 67 -4.01 -3.53 9.46
N VAL A 68 -4.78 -2.98 10.41
CA VAL A 68 -5.80 -3.61 11.28
C VAL A 68 -6.84 -4.53 10.61
N ARG A 69 -6.98 -4.54 9.28
CA ARG A 69 -7.28 -5.72 8.45
C ARG A 69 -7.69 -5.26 7.06
N THR A 70 -6.70 -5.06 6.19
CA THR A 70 -7.00 -5.02 4.76
C THR A 70 -6.96 -6.46 4.21
N ARG A 71 -8.08 -7.19 4.23
CA ARG A 71 -8.14 -8.52 3.56
C ARG A 71 -7.71 -8.32 2.11
N ALA A 72 -6.49 -8.76 1.78
CA ALA A 72 -6.06 -8.84 0.41
C ALA A 72 -6.88 -9.95 -0.22
N THR A 73 -8.04 -9.63 -0.80
CA THR A 73 -8.52 -10.48 -1.88
C THR A 73 -7.43 -10.39 -2.93
N HIS A 74 -6.68 -11.47 -3.14
CA HIS A 74 -5.71 -11.57 -4.21
C HIS A 74 -6.41 -11.04 -5.47
N ALA A 75 -6.02 -9.85 -5.95
CA ALA A 75 -6.41 -9.46 -7.29
C ALA A 75 -5.66 -10.46 -8.17
N SER A 76 -6.39 -11.45 -8.68
CA SER A 76 -5.93 -12.32 -9.74
C SER A 76 -5.36 -11.42 -10.82
N THR A 77 -4.02 -11.35 -10.88
CA THR A 77 -3.29 -10.72 -11.96
C THR A 77 -3.70 -11.45 -13.23
N THR A 78 -4.68 -10.93 -13.96
CA THR A 78 -4.89 -11.31 -15.35
C THR A 78 -3.65 -10.79 -16.09
N PRO A 79 -2.75 -11.65 -16.61
CA PRO A 79 -1.68 -11.15 -17.45
C PRO A 79 -2.31 -10.49 -18.68
N ALA A 80 -1.85 -9.28 -19.01
CA ALA A 80 -2.25 -8.59 -20.22
C ALA A 80 -2.03 -9.51 -21.45
N PRO A 81 -2.96 -9.56 -22.43
CA PRO A 81 -2.76 -10.39 -23.61
C PRO A 81 -1.52 -9.89 -24.37
N THR A 82 -0.51 -10.75 -24.45
CA THR A 82 0.65 -10.48 -25.31
C THR A 82 0.17 -10.51 -26.75
N SER A 83 0.11 -9.34 -27.39
CA SER A 83 -0.16 -9.22 -28.82
C SER A 83 1.01 -9.83 -29.60
N ARG A 84 0.94 -11.14 -29.86
CA ARG A 84 1.85 -11.82 -30.79
C ARG A 84 1.33 -11.54 -32.19
N ASN A 85 1.83 -10.46 -32.81
CA ASN A 85 1.54 -10.19 -34.21
C ASN A 85 2.14 -11.31 -35.06
N HIS A 86 1.25 -12.11 -35.66
CA HIS A 86 1.55 -12.89 -36.85
C HIS A 86 1.81 -11.90 -38.00
N ALA A 87 3.02 -11.94 -38.55
CA ALA A 87 3.27 -11.48 -39.91
C ALA A 87 3.99 -12.61 -40.64
N SER A 88 3.22 -13.32 -41.46
CA SER A 88 3.71 -14.19 -42.52
C SER A 88 4.28 -13.32 -43.65
N ALA A 89 5.47 -13.66 -44.13
CA ALA A 89 5.90 -13.59 -45.51
C ALA A 89 7.11 -14.52 -45.67
#